data_AF-A0A7X6ZJT3-F1
#
_entry.id   AF-A0A7X6ZJT3-F1
#
_cell.length_a   1.000
_cell.length_b   1.000
_cell.length_c   1.000
_cell.angle_alpha   90.00
_cell.angle_beta   90.00
_cell.angle_gamma   90.00
#
_symmetry.space_group_name_H-M   'P 1'
#
loop_
_entity.id
_entity.type
_entity.pdbx_description
1 polymer ?
#
loop_
_entity_poly.entity_id
_entity_poly.type
_entity_poly.pdbx_seq_one_letter_code
_entity_poly.pdbx_strand_id
1 'polypeptide(L)'
;MRVVWFLVYFAFAFVLQTIIAPMISIVGISPDFILFLVVFLSLRYGAVWGVLWGFFAGFTEDIYRDVDWLGAAAMVKSSIGFIVGQLEEKFFNLGLLTRVIVLAIAFIANDILFALIIGMDKDLVLDMFMTRTLPSGLYTMVLGTLAFNFLYSHASKPKS
;
A
#
# COMPACT_ATOMS: atom_id res chain seq x y z
N MET A 1 -13.15 -16.68 -11.48
CA MET A 1 -12.46 -17.18 -10.26
C MET A 1 -11.35 -16.26 -9.73
N ARG A 2 -10.68 -15.42 -10.54
CA ARG A 2 -9.62 -14.49 -10.06
C ARG A 2 -10.10 -13.39 -9.10
N VAL A 3 -11.27 -12.81 -9.36
CA VAL A 3 -11.85 -11.70 -8.55
C VAL A 3 -12.14 -12.12 -7.10
N VAL A 4 -12.60 -13.36 -6.89
CA VAL A 4 -12.87 -13.90 -5.55
C VAL A 4 -11.60 -13.91 -4.70
N TRP A 5 -10.46 -14.30 -5.28
CA TRP A 5 -9.18 -14.27 -4.56
C TRP A 5 -8.76 -12.86 -4.19
N PHE A 6 -8.99 -11.88 -5.08
CA PHE A 6 -8.71 -10.49 -4.74
C PHE A 6 -9.57 -9.96 -3.60
N LEU A 7 -10.86 -10.28 -3.59
CA LEU A 7 -11.74 -9.94 -2.47
C LEU A 7 -11.26 -10.58 -1.16
N VAL A 8 -10.79 -11.83 -1.21
CA VAL A 8 -10.22 -12.50 -0.04
C VAL A 8 -8.95 -11.81 0.44
N TYR A 9 -8.02 -11.47 -0.46
CA TYR A 9 -6.80 -10.75 -0.07
C TYR A 9 -7.12 -9.36 0.48
N PHE A 10 -8.09 -8.67 -0.11
CA PHE A 10 -8.55 -7.37 0.35
C PHE A 10 -9.18 -7.44 1.75
N ALA A 11 -10.12 -8.36 1.96
CA ALA A 11 -10.74 -8.58 3.25
C ALA A 11 -9.70 -8.96 4.31
N PHE A 12 -8.74 -9.83 3.95
CA PHE A 12 -7.65 -10.21 4.84
C PHE A 12 -6.76 -9.02 5.21
N ALA A 13 -6.33 -8.22 4.23
CA ALA A 13 -5.54 -7.02 4.48
C ALA A 13 -6.30 -6.01 5.36
N PHE A 14 -7.60 -5.87 5.17
CA PHE A 14 -8.44 -4.99 5.98
C PHE A 14 -8.55 -5.48 7.44
N VAL A 15 -8.69 -6.79 7.66
CA VAL A 15 -8.66 -7.40 8.99
C VAL A 15 -7.30 -7.21 9.66
N LEU A 16 -6.20 -7.38 8.91
CA LEU A 16 -4.85 -7.08 9.40
C LEU A 16 -4.70 -5.61 9.78
N GLN A 17 -5.21 -4.70 8.96
CA GLN A 17 -5.15 -3.26 9.19
C GLN A 17 -5.94 -2.83 10.42
N THR A 18 -7.11 -3.44 10.67
CA THR A 18 -8.00 -3.04 11.77
C THR A 18 -7.67 -3.71 13.10
N ILE A 19 -7.17 -4.95 13.08
CA ILE A 19 -6.88 -5.71 14.30
C ILE A 19 -5.39 -5.69 14.62
N ILE A 20 -4.55 -6.11 13.67
CA ILE A 20 -3.14 -6.36 13.94
C ILE A 20 -2.35 -5.06 13.94
N ALA A 21 -2.61 -4.15 13.00
CA ALA A 21 -1.87 -2.89 12.89
C ALA A 21 -1.94 -2.05 14.19
N PRO A 22 -3.10 -1.91 14.87
CA PRO A 22 -3.16 -1.24 16.17
C PRO A 22 -2.47 -2.02 17.29
N MET A 23 -2.51 -3.35 17.27
CA MET A 23 -1.86 -4.18 18.30
C MET A 23 -0.33 -4.12 18.26
N ILE A 24 0.25 -3.97 17.08
CA ILE A 24 1.70 -3.83 16.89
C ILE A 24 2.14 -2.38 16.74
N SER A 25 1.22 -1.44 17.00
CA SER A 25 1.50 -0.01 16.94
C SER A 25 2.50 0.37 18.03
N ILE A 26 3.59 1.01 17.66
CA ILE A 26 4.59 1.52 18.59
C ILE A 26 4.48 3.04 18.57
N VAL A 27 4.07 3.66 19.69
CA VAL A 27 3.89 5.12 19.82
C VAL A 27 2.88 5.68 18.79
N GLY A 28 1.80 4.94 18.52
CA GLY A 28 0.76 5.36 17.56
C GLY A 28 1.17 5.24 16.09
N ILE A 29 2.31 4.62 15.81
CA ILE A 29 2.81 4.34 14.46
C ILE A 29 2.48 2.88 14.13
N SER A 30 1.58 2.69 13.18
CA SER A 30 1.12 1.37 12.73
C SER A 30 1.56 1.10 11.29
N PRO A 31 1.77 -0.17 10.89
CA PRO A 31 2.02 -0.51 9.49
C PRO A 31 0.78 -0.31 8.62
N ASP A 32 1.00 -0.06 7.32
CA ASP A 32 -0.06 0.03 6.31
C ASP A 32 -0.07 -1.22 5.42
N PHE A 33 -0.87 -2.20 5.84
CA PHE A 33 -1.10 -3.44 5.12
C PHE A 33 -1.92 -3.24 3.84
N ILE A 34 -2.72 -2.17 3.78
CA ILE A 34 -3.55 -1.86 2.61
C ILE A 34 -2.66 -1.36 1.46
N LEU A 35 -1.72 -0.47 1.75
CA LEU A 35 -0.77 0.00 0.75
C LEU A 35 0.14 -1.14 0.26
N PHE A 36 0.59 -2.01 1.17
CA PHE A 36 1.30 -3.22 0.80
C PHE A 36 0.50 -4.09 -0.18
N LEU A 37 -0.79 -4.33 0.10
CA LEU A 37 -1.69 -5.09 -0.77
C LEU A 37 -1.77 -4.43 -2.16
N VAL A 38 -1.98 -3.11 -2.23
CA VAL A 38 -2.06 -2.38 -3.50
C VAL A 38 -0.78 -2.54 -4.30
N VAL A 39 0.39 -2.35 -3.68
CA VAL A 39 1.70 -2.53 -4.33
C VAL A 39 1.87 -3.97 -4.82
N PHE A 40 1.53 -4.96 -3.99
CA PHE A 40 1.62 -6.38 -4.34
C PHE A 40 0.73 -6.74 -5.54
N LEU A 41 -0.53 -6.31 -5.53
CA LEU A 41 -1.47 -6.59 -6.61
C LEU A 41 -1.07 -5.88 -7.90
N SER A 42 -0.61 -4.64 -7.79
CA SER A 42 -0.12 -3.85 -8.94
C SER A 42 1.07 -4.52 -9.60
N LEU A 43 2.06 -4.94 -8.81
CA LEU A 43 3.25 -5.61 -9.32
C LEU A 43 2.96 -6.99 -9.91
N ARG A 44 1.92 -7.69 -9.45
CA ARG A 44 1.62 -9.06 -9.87
C ARG A 44 0.61 -9.17 -11.01
N TYR A 45 -0.31 -8.21 -11.12
CA TYR A 45 -1.42 -8.26 -12.07
C TYR A 45 -1.50 -7.03 -12.98
N GLY A 46 -0.64 -6.02 -12.77
CA GLY A 46 -0.50 -4.87 -13.64
C GLY A 46 -1.29 -3.64 -13.18
N ALA A 47 -1.10 -2.55 -13.92
CA ALA A 47 -1.63 -1.23 -13.60
C ALA A 47 -3.17 -1.18 -13.47
N VAL A 48 -3.92 -1.91 -14.31
CA VAL A 48 -5.39 -1.91 -14.25
C VAL A 48 -5.89 -2.43 -12.90
N TRP A 49 -5.33 -3.55 -12.43
CA TRP A 49 -5.68 -4.12 -11.13
C TRP A 49 -5.17 -3.26 -9.98
N GLY A 50 -4.01 -2.63 -10.14
CA GLY A 50 -3.47 -1.66 -9.19
C GLY A 50 -4.39 -0.46 -8.97
N VAL A 51 -4.92 0.12 -10.06
CA VAL A 51 -5.87 1.24 -9.99
C VAL A 51 -7.17 0.82 -9.33
N LEU A 52 -7.77 -0.29 -9.78
CA LEU A 52 -9.06 -0.76 -9.25
C LEU A 52 -8.98 -1.04 -7.74
N TRP A 53 -7.99 -1.83 -7.32
CA TRP A 53 -7.84 -2.17 -5.91
C TRP A 53 -7.31 -1.00 -5.09
N GLY A 54 -6.49 -0.12 -5.66
CA GLY A 54 -6.10 1.15 -5.03
C GLY A 54 -7.29 2.04 -4.74
N PHE A 55 -8.24 2.13 -5.67
CA PHE A 55 -9.48 2.89 -5.49
C PHE A 55 -10.34 2.32 -4.36
N PHE A 56 -10.70 1.04 -4.41
CA PHE A 56 -11.56 0.43 -3.38
C PHE A 56 -10.89 0.44 -2.00
N ALA A 57 -9.59 0.19 -1.96
CA ALA A 57 -8.80 0.25 -0.74
C ALA A 57 -8.77 1.64 -0.12
N GLY A 58 -8.36 2.64 -0.91
CA GLY A 58 -8.30 4.02 -0.44
C GLY A 58 -9.69 4.57 -0.11
N PHE A 59 -10.73 4.19 -0.86
CA PHE A 59 -12.10 4.59 -0.56
C PHE A 59 -12.59 4.00 0.78
N THR A 60 -12.21 2.76 1.10
CA THR A 60 -12.53 2.17 2.40
C THR A 60 -11.80 2.89 3.53
N GLU A 61 -10.54 3.31 3.31
CA GLU A 61 -9.82 4.15 4.28
C GLU A 61 -10.45 5.54 4.43
N ASP A 62 -10.90 6.15 3.34
CA ASP A 62 -11.57 7.45 3.36
C ASP A 62 -12.89 7.39 4.14
N ILE A 63 -13.61 6.27 4.11
CA ILE A 63 -14.81 6.04 4.95
C ILE A 63 -14.44 5.88 6.43
N TYR A 64 -13.27 5.29 6.71
CA TYR A 64 -12.82 5.04 8.07
C TYR A 64 -12.14 6.26 8.71
N ARG A 65 -11.51 7.13 7.91
CA ARG A 65 -10.97 8.43 8.31
C ARG A 65 -12.08 9.48 8.38
N ASP A 66 -11.76 10.61 9.00
CA ASP A 66 -12.67 11.76 9.07
C ASP A 66 -13.20 12.14 7.68
N VAL A 67 -14.51 12.42 7.60
CA VAL A 67 -15.28 12.57 6.34
C VAL A 67 -14.81 13.77 5.50
N ASP A 68 -14.07 14.70 6.10
CA ASP A 68 -13.65 15.96 5.47
C ASP A 68 -12.74 15.76 4.24
N TRP A 69 -12.10 14.60 4.08
CA TRP A 69 -11.19 14.30 2.96
C TRP A 69 -11.60 13.06 2.15
N LEU A 70 -12.91 12.84 2.03
CA LEU A 70 -13.44 11.68 1.32
C LEU A 70 -12.98 11.65 -0.15
N GLY A 71 -12.34 10.56 -0.55
CA GLY A 71 -11.79 10.35 -1.89
C GLY A 71 -10.29 10.67 -2.03
N ALA A 72 -9.66 11.30 -1.03
CA ALA A 72 -8.23 11.62 -1.10
C ALA A 72 -7.38 10.34 -1.10
N ALA A 73 -7.58 9.42 -0.15
CA ALA A 73 -6.81 8.17 -0.13
C ALA A 73 -7.14 7.28 -1.33
N ALA A 74 -8.40 7.26 -1.79
CA ALA A 74 -8.80 6.56 -3.01
C ALA A 74 -7.99 7.04 -4.23
N MET A 75 -7.86 8.35 -4.39
CA MET A 75 -7.11 8.94 -5.49
C MET A 75 -5.60 8.63 -5.39
N VAL A 76 -5.00 8.83 -4.21
CA VAL A 76 -3.58 8.54 -3.99
C VAL A 76 -3.25 7.07 -4.23
N LYS A 77 -3.98 6.15 -3.61
CA LYS A 77 -3.70 4.70 -3.73
C LYS A 77 -3.94 4.19 -5.14
N SER A 78 -4.90 4.76 -5.87
CA SER A 78 -5.07 4.50 -7.30
C SER A 78 -3.87 4.95 -8.13
N SER A 79 -3.36 6.17 -7.89
CA SER A 79 -2.17 6.70 -8.59
C SER A 79 -0.93 5.86 -8.32
N ILE A 80 -0.72 5.45 -7.07
CA ILE A 80 0.40 4.56 -6.71
C ILE A 80 0.24 3.21 -7.40
N GLY A 81 -0.96 2.61 -7.34
CA GLY A 81 -1.22 1.33 -7.99
C GLY A 81 -0.99 1.38 -9.51
N PHE A 82 -1.34 2.51 -10.15
CA PHE A 82 -1.02 2.74 -11.55
C PHE A 82 0.49 2.77 -11.81
N ILE A 83 1.23 3.63 -11.10
CA ILE A 83 2.68 3.85 -11.30
C ILE A 83 3.45 2.55 -11.03
N VAL A 84 3.16 1.89 -9.91
CA VAL A 84 3.79 0.64 -9.51
C VAL A 84 3.42 -0.49 -10.49
N GLY A 85 2.18 -0.53 -10.96
CA GLY A 85 1.72 -1.57 -11.88
C GLY A 85 2.34 -1.49 -13.28
N GLN A 86 2.93 -0.35 -13.67
CA GLN A 86 3.75 -0.27 -14.88
C GLN A 86 5.04 -1.10 -14.79
N LEU A 87 5.44 -1.50 -13.58
CA LEU A 87 6.63 -2.34 -13.33
C LEU A 87 6.30 -3.84 -13.33
N GLU A 88 5.06 -4.24 -13.60
CA GLU A 88 4.61 -5.64 -13.53
C GLU A 88 5.39 -6.57 -14.46
N GLU A 89 5.62 -6.19 -15.72
CA GLU A 89 6.41 -7.03 -16.64
C GLU A 89 7.85 -7.26 -16.14
N LYS A 90 8.39 -6.30 -15.40
CA LYS A 90 9.74 -6.38 -14.81
C LYS A 90 9.72 -7.13 -13.47
N PHE A 91 8.59 -7.20 -12.79
CA PHE A 91 8.43 -7.73 -11.43
C PHE A 91 8.97 -9.16 -11.24
N PHE A 92 8.77 -10.05 -12.23
CA PHE A 92 9.26 -11.43 -12.13
C PHE A 92 10.79 -11.53 -12.14
N ASN A 93 11.48 -10.57 -12.74
CA ASN A 93 12.93 -10.50 -12.79
C ASN A 93 13.51 -9.60 -11.68
N LEU A 94 12.66 -8.88 -10.93
CA LEU A 94 13.09 -8.07 -9.80
C LEU A 94 13.46 -8.97 -8.62
N GLY A 95 14.69 -8.80 -8.13
CA GLY A 95 15.14 -9.38 -6.87
C GLY A 95 14.37 -8.81 -5.67
N LEU A 96 14.43 -9.50 -4.53
CA LEU A 96 13.76 -9.11 -3.29
C LEU A 96 14.07 -7.65 -2.90
N LEU A 97 15.34 -7.25 -3.01
CA LEU A 97 15.79 -5.89 -2.71
C LEU A 97 15.04 -4.83 -3.53
N THR A 98 14.84 -5.04 -4.83
CA THR A 98 14.16 -4.07 -5.68
C THR A 98 12.68 -3.96 -5.34
N ARG A 99 12.03 -5.06 -4.94
CA ARG A 99 10.63 -5.05 -4.47
C ARG A 99 10.48 -4.22 -3.20
N VAL A 100 11.42 -4.35 -2.26
CA VAL A 100 11.45 -3.54 -1.04
C VAL A 100 11.65 -2.07 -1.36
N ILE A 101 12.57 -1.74 -2.28
CA ILE A 101 12.80 -0.36 -2.72
C ILE A 101 11.53 0.23 -3.36
N VAL A 102 10.82 -0.51 -4.22
CA VAL A 102 9.56 -0.06 -4.80
C VAL A 102 8.50 0.20 -3.73
N LEU A 103 8.38 -0.70 -2.74
CA LEU A 103 7.47 -0.51 -1.62
C LEU A 103 7.84 0.74 -0.79
N ALA A 104 9.13 0.97 -0.53
CA ALA A 104 9.63 2.16 0.17
C ALA A 104 9.22 3.45 -0.54
N ILE A 105 9.47 3.50 -1.86
CA ILE A 105 9.15 4.66 -2.69
C ILE A 105 7.63 4.88 -2.73
N ALA A 106 6.84 3.79 -2.84
CA ALA A 106 5.38 3.87 -2.82
C ALA A 106 4.83 4.45 -1.51
N PHE A 107 5.44 4.11 -0.36
CA PHE A 107 5.10 4.69 0.94
C PHE A 107 5.36 6.19 1.00
N ILE A 108 6.57 6.61 0.63
CA ILE A 108 6.95 8.02 0.63
C ILE A 108 6.04 8.81 -0.32
N ALA A 109 5.78 8.25 -1.51
CA ALA A 109 4.86 8.85 -2.47
C ALA A 109 3.42 8.94 -1.95
N ASN A 110 2.95 7.94 -1.18
CA ASN A 110 1.61 7.96 -0.60
C ASN A 110 1.40 9.15 0.31
N ASP A 111 2.26 9.35 1.29
CA ASP A 111 2.08 10.44 2.26
C ASP A 111 2.31 11.80 1.63
N ILE A 112 3.29 11.95 0.72
CA ILE A 112 3.49 13.22 0.02
C ILE A 112 2.26 13.57 -0.84
N LEU A 113 1.75 12.62 -1.63
CA LEU A 113 0.58 12.87 -2.48
C LEU A 113 -0.67 13.14 -1.64
N PHE A 114 -0.86 12.40 -0.54
CA PHE A 114 -1.98 12.62 0.37
C PHE A 114 -1.93 14.03 0.95
N ALA A 115 -0.79 14.42 1.53
CA ALA A 115 -0.57 15.75 2.10
C ALA A 115 -0.80 16.89 1.09
N LEU A 116 -0.37 16.69 -0.16
CA LEU A 116 -0.59 17.65 -1.25
C LEU A 116 -2.08 17.79 -1.59
N ILE A 117 -2.83 16.69 -1.64
CA ILE A 117 -4.27 16.70 -1.98
C ILE A 117 -5.09 17.40 -0.90
N ILE A 118 -4.77 17.16 0.37
CA ILE A 118 -5.50 17.77 1.49
C ILE A 118 -5.02 19.19 1.82
N GLY A 119 -4.00 19.69 1.12
CA GLY A 119 -3.51 21.07 1.24
C GLY A 119 -2.83 21.38 2.58
N MET A 120 -2.15 20.40 3.18
CA MET A 120 -1.45 20.60 4.45
C MET A 120 -0.28 21.58 4.34
N ASP A 121 -0.06 22.33 5.42
CA ASP A 121 1.10 23.21 5.55
C ASP A 121 2.42 22.43 5.53
N LYS A 122 3.40 22.96 4.79
CA LYS A 122 4.69 22.30 4.53
C LYS A 122 5.44 21.91 5.81
N ASP A 123 5.41 22.77 6.83
CA ASP A 123 6.11 22.52 8.10
C ASP A 123 5.47 21.35 8.86
N LEU A 124 4.15 21.23 8.79
CA LEU A 124 3.40 20.13 9.41
C LEU A 124 3.60 18.82 8.64
N VAL A 125 3.73 18.88 7.31
CA VAL A 125 4.07 17.72 6.47
C VAL A 125 5.46 17.19 6.78
N LEU A 126 6.46 18.07 6.93
CA LEU A 126 7.83 17.66 7.25
C LEU A 126 7.92 17.02 8.64
N ASP A 127 7.21 17.59 9.62
CA ASP A 127 7.16 17.02 10.97
C ASP A 127 6.48 15.65 10.99
N MET A 128 5.31 15.51 10.35
CA MET A 128 4.60 14.23 10.24
C MET A 128 5.42 13.19 9.46
N PHE A 129 6.13 13.61 8.41
CA PHE A 129 6.97 12.73 7.63
C PHE A 129 8.12 12.13 8.46
N MET A 130 8.79 12.98 9.24
CA MET A 130 9.93 12.55 10.08
C MET A 130 9.50 11.74 11.29
N THR A 131 8.37 12.10 11.90
CA THR A 131 7.93 11.49 13.16
C THR A 131 7.03 10.26 12.98
N ARG A 132 6.29 10.15 11.87
CA ARG A 132 5.32 9.07 11.66
C ARG A 132 5.54 8.27 10.38
N THR A 133 5.70 8.93 9.23
CA THR A 133 5.80 8.26 7.93
C THR A 133 7.04 7.39 7.81
N LEU A 134 8.21 7.93 8.15
CA LEU A 134 9.48 7.22 8.05
C LEU A 134 9.51 5.96 8.93
N PRO A 135 9.15 6.03 10.23
CA PRO A 135 9.10 4.85 11.08
C PRO A 135 8.04 3.82 10.63
N SER A 136 6.84 4.27 10.21
CA SER A 136 5.79 3.36 9.69
C SER A 136 6.24 2.65 8.40
N GLY A 137 6.86 3.39 7.49
CA GLY A 137 7.42 2.86 6.24
C GLY A 137 8.50 1.83 6.51
N LEU A 138 9.42 2.07 7.45
CA LEU A 138 10.43 1.10 7.87
C LEU A 138 9.80 -0.18 8.43
N TYR A 139 8.79 -0.03 9.30
CA TYR A 139 8.08 -1.16 9.89
C TYR A 139 7.36 -2.00 8.83
N THR A 140 6.67 -1.31 7.91
CA THR A 140 5.94 -1.97 6.82
C THR A 140 6.88 -2.58 5.79
N MET A 141 8.07 -2.03 5.56
CA MET A 141 9.07 -2.65 4.70
C MET A 141 9.56 -3.99 5.27
N VAL A 142 9.85 -4.06 6.57
CA VAL A 142 10.29 -5.31 7.22
C VAL A 142 9.19 -6.36 7.12
N LEU A 143 7.95 -6.02 7.51
CA LEU A 143 6.82 -6.93 7.45
C LEU A 143 6.44 -7.31 6.01
N GLY A 144 6.47 -6.34 5.11
CA GLY A 144 6.20 -6.52 3.68
C GLY A 144 7.24 -7.42 3.02
N THR A 145 8.51 -7.34 3.42
CA THR A 145 9.56 -8.25 2.94
C THR A 145 9.28 -9.70 3.35
N LEU A 146 8.90 -9.92 4.60
CA LEU A 146 8.50 -11.24 5.11
C LEU A 146 7.27 -11.76 4.35
N ALA A 147 6.26 -10.90 4.17
CA ALA A 147 5.06 -11.22 3.42
C ALA A 147 5.36 -11.53 1.95
N PHE A 148 6.24 -10.77 1.28
CA PHE A 148 6.66 -11.03 -0.09
C PHE A 148 7.33 -12.41 -0.22
N ASN A 149 8.20 -12.78 0.70
CA ASN A 149 8.84 -14.10 0.68
C ASN A 149 7.81 -15.24 0.83
N PHE A 150 6.89 -15.12 1.79
CA PHE A 150 5.87 -16.13 2.04
C PHE A 150 4.86 -16.27 0.89
N LEU A 151 4.36 -15.13 0.40
CA LEU A 151 3.41 -15.08 -0.71
C LEU A 151 4.06 -15.53 -2.02
N TYR A 152 5.31 -15.15 -2.30
CA TYR A 152 6.00 -15.54 -3.52
C TYR A 152 6.27 -17.05 -3.60
N SER A 153 6.60 -17.71 -2.48
CA SER A 153 6.86 -19.15 -2.51
C SER A 153 5.61 -19.99 -2.83
N HIS A 154 4.41 -19.45 -2.63
CA HIS A 154 3.13 -20.13 -2.88
C HIS A 154 2.36 -19.58 -4.09
N ALA A 155 2.82 -18.47 -4.66
CA ALA A 155 2.19 -17.76 -5.75
C ALA A 155 2.73 -18.22 -7.11
N SER A 156 2.13 -19.27 -7.70
CA SER A 156 2.40 -19.59 -9.12
C SER A 156 2.00 -18.43 -10.04
N LYS A 157 2.79 -18.19 -11.10
CA LYS A 157 2.53 -17.19 -12.15
C LYS A 157 1.06 -17.27 -12.61
N PRO A 158 0.29 -16.17 -12.62
CA PRO A 158 -0.95 -16.16 -13.38
C PRO A 158 -0.57 -16.38 -14.85
N LYS A 159 -1.05 -17.46 -15.48
CA LYS A 159 -0.96 -17.63 -16.93
C LYS A 159 -1.66 -16.43 -17.57
N SER A 160 -0.91 -15.66 -18.37
CA SER A 160 -1.42 -14.65 -19.30
C SER A 160 -2.39 -15.28 -20.27
#